data_AF-A0A4P6JMU9-F1
#
_entry.id   AF-A0A4P6JMU9-F1
#
_cell.length_a   1.000
_cell.length_b   1.000
_cell.length_c   1.000
_cell.angle_alpha   90.00
_cell.angle_beta   90.00
_cell.angle_gamma   90.00
#
_symmetry.space_group_name_H-M   'P 1'
#
loop_
_entity.id
_entity.type
_entity.pdbx_description
1 polymer ?
#
loop_
_entity_poly.entity_id
_entity_poly.type
_entity_poly.pdbx_seq_one_letter_code
_entity_poly.pdbx_strand_id
1 'polypeptide(L)'
;MDDKQLLLATLQEDWKHAHKAEDKRHIIAALNLILATACQIALALLGFSPRLLPLTLWLIIIGIYGIAASSKLYERSQYHNMRAKEVRGQLDPESVVNQSYQAAEEKHRKHYPVLMHIRLNNIWLGMHVVVALLGLIYTVLCLRGA
;
A
#
# COMPACT_ATOMS: atom_id res chain seq x y z
N MET A 1 -6.39 0.11 36.87
CA MET A 1 -6.14 1.09 35.78
C MET A 1 -7.48 1.72 35.48
N ASP A 2 -7.55 3.05 35.38
CA ASP A 2 -8.81 3.74 35.06
C ASP A 2 -9.28 3.34 33.65
N ASP A 3 -10.59 3.15 33.45
CA ASP A 3 -11.17 2.66 32.19
C ASP A 3 -10.81 3.60 31.02
N LYS A 4 -10.75 4.91 31.29
CA LYS A 4 -10.30 5.90 30.29
C LYS A 4 -8.83 5.73 29.92
N GLN A 5 -7.97 5.38 30.86
CA GLN A 5 -6.55 5.11 30.58
C GLN A 5 -6.39 3.84 29.74
N LEU A 6 -7.20 2.81 29.99
CA LEU A 6 -7.22 1.59 29.18
C LEU A 6 -7.64 1.85 27.74
N LEU A 7 -8.70 2.64 27.55
CA LEU A 7 -9.18 3.03 26.22
C LEU A 7 -8.15 3.88 25.47
N LEU A 8 -7.50 4.84 26.15
CA LEU A 8 -6.44 5.66 25.54
C LEU A 8 -5.22 4.81 25.13
N ALA A 9 -4.81 3.87 25.97
CA ALA A 9 -3.70 2.96 25.65
C ALA A 9 -4.03 2.06 24.44
N THR A 10 -5.26 1.53 24.39
CA THR A 10 -5.74 0.72 23.27
C THR A 10 -5.77 1.54 21.97
N LEU A 11 -6.23 2.79 22.03
CA LEU A 11 -6.22 3.72 20.90
C LEU A 11 -4.80 3.94 20.37
N GLN A 12 -3.84 4.20 21.25
CA GLN A 12 -2.44 4.40 20.86
C GLN A 12 -1.83 3.15 20.20
N GLU A 13 -2.15 1.97 20.71
CA GLU A 13 -1.69 0.70 20.15
C GLU A 13 -2.26 0.46 18.74
N ASP A 14 -3.55 0.68 18.54
CA ASP A 14 -4.19 0.53 17.23
C ASP A 14 -3.61 1.50 16.20
N TRP A 15 -3.38 2.77 16.59
CA TRP A 15 -2.71 3.76 15.73
C TRP A 15 -1.32 3.31 15.32
N LYS A 16 -0.53 2.78 16.27
CA LYS A 16 0.81 2.26 16.00
C LYS A 16 0.77 1.07 15.04
N HIS A 17 -0.19 0.17 15.21
CA HIS A 17 -0.36 -0.96 14.30
C HIS A 17 -0.78 -0.55 12.88
N ALA A 18 -1.69 0.42 12.77
CA ALA A 18 -2.11 0.96 11.48
C ALA A 18 -0.94 1.59 10.70
N HIS A 19 -0.12 2.42 11.38
CA HIS A 19 1.08 3.02 10.80
C HIS A 19 2.10 1.97 10.39
N LYS A 20 2.40 1.00 11.26
CA LYS A 20 3.36 -0.08 10.96
C LYS A 20 2.94 -0.91 9.74
N ALA A 21 1.64 -1.08 9.51
CA ALA A 21 1.15 -1.77 8.31
C ALA A 21 1.43 -0.95 7.03
N GLU A 22 1.24 0.38 7.07
CA GLU A 22 1.55 1.26 5.95
C GLU A 22 3.06 1.36 5.69
N ASP A 23 3.90 1.44 6.73
CA ASP A 23 5.37 1.45 6.61
C ASP A 23 5.89 0.20 5.90
N LYS A 24 5.35 -0.97 6.28
CA LYS A 24 5.68 -2.24 5.59
C LYS A 24 5.27 -2.21 4.13
N ARG A 25 4.15 -1.55 3.82
CA ARG A 25 3.65 -1.43 2.43
C ARG A 25 4.60 -0.59 1.59
N HIS A 26 5.07 0.52 2.14
CA HIS A 26 6.12 1.33 1.54
C HIS A 26 7.41 0.53 1.31
N ILE A 27 7.86 -0.27 2.29
CA ILE A 27 9.07 -1.09 2.15
C ILE A 27 8.91 -2.12 1.01
N ILE A 28 7.78 -2.82 0.94
CA ILE A 28 7.51 -3.79 -0.13
C ILE A 28 7.48 -3.10 -1.49
N ALA A 29 6.88 -1.91 -1.57
CA ALA A 29 6.86 -1.13 -2.79
C ALA A 29 8.26 -0.72 -3.26
N ALA A 30 9.08 -0.19 -2.35
CA ALA A 30 10.46 0.18 -2.64
C ALA A 30 11.29 -1.02 -3.12
N LEU A 31 11.19 -2.16 -2.43
CA LEU A 31 11.90 -3.39 -2.82
C LEU A 31 11.46 -3.87 -4.20
N ASN A 32 10.15 -3.91 -4.47
CA ASN A 32 9.63 -4.30 -5.79
C ASN A 32 10.11 -3.37 -6.90
N LEU A 33 10.19 -2.06 -6.65
CA LEU A 33 10.69 -1.09 -7.64
C LEU A 33 12.19 -1.27 -7.91
N ILE A 34 12.98 -1.50 -6.86
CA ILE A 34 14.42 -1.77 -6.99
C ILE A 34 14.65 -3.04 -7.82
N LEU A 35 13.95 -4.13 -7.50
CA LEU A 35 14.05 -5.40 -8.23
C LEU A 35 13.60 -5.24 -9.67
N ALA A 36 12.49 -4.53 -9.92
CA ALA A 36 12.01 -4.26 -11.27
C ALA A 36 13.03 -3.48 -12.10
N THR A 37 13.64 -2.46 -11.50
CA THR A 37 14.69 -1.65 -12.14
C THR A 37 15.94 -2.48 -12.42
N ALA A 38 16.37 -3.34 -11.50
CA ALA A 38 17.50 -4.23 -11.72
C ALA A 38 17.25 -5.19 -12.89
N CYS A 39 16.04 -5.78 -12.96
CA CYS A 39 15.65 -6.65 -14.07
C CYS A 39 15.61 -5.87 -15.40
N GLN A 40 15.10 -4.63 -15.38
CA GLN A 40 15.09 -3.74 -16.55
C GLN A 40 16.49 -3.53 -17.11
N ILE A 41 17.43 -3.17 -16.23
CA ILE A 41 18.82 -2.91 -16.61
C ILE A 41 19.46 -4.18 -17.18
N ALA A 42 19.27 -5.33 -16.52
CA ALA A 42 19.80 -6.60 -17.00
C ALA A 42 19.28 -6.95 -18.41
N LEU A 43 17.98 -6.79 -18.67
CA LEU A 43 17.40 -7.01 -20.00
C LEU A 43 17.92 -6.02 -21.04
N ALA A 44 18.09 -4.75 -20.67
CA ALA A 44 18.63 -3.73 -21.57
C ALA A 44 20.09 -4.02 -21.97
N LEU A 45 20.90 -4.57 -21.06
CA LEU A 45 22.32 -4.87 -21.29
C LEU A 45 22.54 -6.21 -22.01
N LEU A 46 21.77 -7.24 -21.65
CA LEU A 46 21.96 -8.60 -22.16
C LEU A 46 21.13 -8.88 -23.43
N GLY A 47 20.19 -8.00 -23.76
CA GLY A 47 19.24 -8.17 -24.85
C GLY A 47 18.12 -9.15 -24.52
N PHE A 48 17.04 -9.13 -25.31
CA PHE A 48 15.93 -10.06 -25.14
C PHE A 48 16.29 -11.43 -25.72
N SER A 49 16.44 -12.42 -24.84
CA SER A 49 16.76 -13.81 -25.19
C SER A 49 15.93 -14.79 -24.35
N PRO A 50 15.59 -16.00 -24.85
CA PRO A 50 14.93 -17.04 -24.08
C PRO A 50 15.64 -17.41 -22.78
N ARG A 51 16.96 -17.25 -22.72
CA ARG A 51 17.76 -17.52 -21.51
C ARG A 51 17.38 -16.63 -20.33
N LEU A 52 16.75 -15.47 -20.59
CA LEU A 52 16.31 -14.52 -19.57
C LEU A 52 14.84 -14.68 -19.17
N LEU A 53 14.11 -15.66 -19.72
CA LEU A 53 12.74 -15.94 -19.31
C LEU A 53 12.57 -16.15 -17.79
N PRO A 54 13.49 -16.84 -17.08
CA PRO A 54 13.37 -16.95 -15.63
C PRO A 54 13.32 -15.58 -14.93
N LEU A 55 14.07 -14.60 -15.44
CA LEU A 55 14.10 -13.23 -14.89
C LEU A 55 12.77 -12.49 -15.16
N THR A 56 12.18 -12.65 -16.35
CA THR A 56 10.90 -12.01 -16.69
C THR A 56 9.74 -12.65 -15.95
N LEU A 57 9.77 -13.97 -15.74
CA LEU A 57 8.80 -14.68 -14.91
C LEU A 57 8.91 -14.25 -13.44
N TRP A 58 10.14 -14.06 -12.94
CA TRP A 58 10.36 -13.53 -11.60
C TRP A 58 9.73 -12.14 -11.40
N LEU A 59 9.83 -11.25 -12.39
CA LEU A 59 9.16 -9.94 -12.38
C LEU A 59 7.64 -10.05 -12.21
N ILE A 60 7.02 -11.00 -12.91
CA ILE A 60 5.57 -11.26 -12.79
C ILE A 60 5.25 -11.70 -11.36
N ILE A 61 6.02 -12.66 -10.82
CA ILE A 61 5.83 -13.21 -9.48
C ILE A 61 5.93 -12.11 -8.41
N ILE A 62 6.97 -11.28 -8.45
CA ILE A 62 7.13 -10.20 -7.46
C ILE A 62 6.06 -9.11 -7.60
N GLY A 63 5.59 -8.84 -8.81
CA GLY A 63 4.47 -7.93 -9.06
C GLY A 63 3.17 -8.46 -8.43
N ILE A 64 2.82 -9.72 -8.68
CA ILE A 64 1.64 -10.38 -8.07
C ILE A 64 1.77 -10.43 -6.54
N TYR A 65 2.94 -10.80 -6.04
CA TYR A 65 3.21 -10.79 -4.60
C TYR A 65 3.01 -9.39 -4.00
N GLY A 66 3.49 -8.35 -4.68
CA GLY A 66 3.28 -6.95 -4.27
C GLY A 66 1.81 -6.58 -4.17
N ILE A 67 1.00 -6.97 -5.16
CA ILE A 67 -0.46 -6.76 -5.14
C ILE A 67 -1.08 -7.43 -3.90
N ALA A 68 -0.77 -8.71 -3.67
CA ALA A 68 -1.35 -9.49 -2.58
C ALA A 68 -0.90 -8.94 -1.21
N ALA A 69 0.39 -8.72 -1.02
CA ALA A 69 0.94 -8.23 0.24
C ALA A 69 0.47 -6.80 0.55
N SER A 70 0.45 -5.92 -0.46
CA SER A 70 -0.03 -4.55 -0.31
C SER A 70 -1.52 -4.50 0.04
N SER A 71 -2.34 -5.35 -0.60
CA SER A 71 -3.77 -5.48 -0.28
C SER A 71 -3.98 -5.97 1.16
N LYS A 72 -3.20 -6.97 1.59
CA LYS A 72 -3.32 -7.51 2.96
C LYS A 72 -2.90 -6.52 4.03
N LEU A 73 -1.82 -5.77 3.79
CA LEU A 73 -1.38 -4.71 4.70
C LEU A 73 -2.36 -3.54 4.75
N TYR A 74 -2.98 -3.19 3.61
CA TYR A 74 -4.04 -2.20 3.58
C TYR A 74 -5.25 -2.62 4.41
N GLU A 75 -5.75 -3.85 4.23
CA GLU A 75 -6.83 -4.41 5.05
C GLU A 75 -6.49 -4.33 6.54
N ARG A 76 -5.28 -4.75 6.93
CA ARG A 76 -4.85 -4.70 8.34
C ARG A 76 -4.75 -3.27 8.89
N SER A 77 -4.30 -2.32 8.07
CA SER A 77 -4.27 -0.90 8.45
C SER A 77 -5.68 -0.36 8.66
N GLN A 78 -6.61 -0.66 7.75
CA GLN A 78 -8.02 -0.26 7.87
C GLN A 78 -8.69 -0.88 9.09
N TYR A 79 -8.44 -2.17 9.38
CA TYR A 79 -8.95 -2.84 10.57
C TYR A 79 -8.60 -2.07 11.86
N HIS A 80 -7.32 -1.71 12.03
CA HIS A 80 -6.87 -0.97 13.21
C HIS A 80 -7.38 0.47 13.25
N ASN A 81 -7.45 1.15 12.09
CA ASN A 81 -8.03 2.49 12.03
C ASN A 81 -9.53 2.51 12.38
N MET A 82 -10.29 1.51 11.95
CA MET A 82 -11.70 1.38 12.30
C MET A 82 -11.87 1.11 13.80
N ARG A 83 -11.07 0.19 14.37
CA ARG A 83 -11.11 -0.09 15.80
C ARG A 83 -10.75 1.14 16.64
N ALA A 84 -9.71 1.86 16.25
CA ALA A 84 -9.31 3.13 16.86
C ALA A 84 -10.44 4.17 16.82
N LYS A 85 -11.19 4.26 15.71
CA LYS A 85 -12.31 5.19 15.57
C LYS A 85 -13.45 4.86 16.54
N GLU A 86 -13.79 3.58 16.70
CA GLU A 86 -14.81 3.12 17.65
C GLU A 86 -14.40 3.40 19.10
N VAL A 87 -13.17 3.05 19.48
CA VAL A 87 -12.63 3.30 20.84
C VAL A 87 -12.64 4.80 21.15
N ARG A 88 -12.26 5.64 20.18
CA ARG A 88 -12.31 7.10 20.32
C ARG A 88 -13.74 7.62 20.53
N GLY A 89 -14.72 7.03 19.85
CA GLY A 89 -16.14 7.39 20.03
C GLY A 89 -16.64 7.13 21.45
N GLN A 90 -16.14 6.07 22.10
CA GLN A 90 -16.49 5.74 23.48
C GLN A 90 -15.79 6.63 24.52
N LEU A 91 -14.59 7.12 24.20
CA LEU A 91 -13.81 7.97 25.11
C LEU A 91 -14.45 9.34 25.35
N ASP A 92 -15.05 9.94 24.33
CA ASP A 92 -15.64 11.27 24.44
C ASP A 92 -16.74 11.52 23.39
N PRO A 93 -17.98 11.05 23.66
CA PRO A 93 -19.10 11.09 22.70
C PRO A 93 -19.55 12.51 22.32
N GLU A 94 -19.43 13.47 23.26
CA GLU A 94 -19.93 14.85 23.11
C GLU A 94 -18.80 15.88 22.85
N SER A 95 -17.61 15.40 22.50
CA SER A 95 -16.40 16.21 22.53
C SER A 95 -16.26 17.27 21.45
N VAL A 96 -15.70 18.41 21.84
CA VAL A 96 -15.12 19.43 20.95
C VAL A 96 -14.09 18.81 19.98
N VAL A 97 -13.43 17.72 20.39
CA VAL A 97 -12.46 17.00 19.58
C VAL A 97 -13.13 16.35 18.36
N ASN A 98 -14.27 15.67 18.54
CA ASN A 98 -15.01 15.08 17.42
C ASN A 98 -15.53 16.14 16.45
N GLN A 99 -16.02 17.27 16.95
CA GLN A 99 -16.42 18.41 16.11
C GLN A 99 -15.24 18.96 15.30
N SER A 100 -14.07 19.09 15.95
CA SER A 100 -12.84 19.54 15.30
C SER A 100 -12.39 18.59 14.19
N TYR A 101 -12.50 17.27 14.42
CA TYR A 101 -12.21 16.27 13.38
C TYR A 101 -13.16 16.38 12.19
N GLN A 102 -14.48 16.49 12.43
CA GLN A 102 -15.46 16.64 11.36
C GLN A 102 -15.22 17.91 10.55
N ALA A 103 -14.96 19.03 11.22
CA ALA A 103 -14.62 20.29 10.55
C ALA A 103 -13.34 20.19 9.72
N ALA A 104 -12.31 19.50 10.24
CA ALA A 104 -11.08 19.24 9.50
C ALA A 104 -11.30 18.34 8.27
N GLU A 105 -12.12 17.29 8.41
CA GLU A 105 -12.48 16.38 7.31
C GLU A 105 -13.29 17.11 6.23
N GLU A 106 -14.21 17.98 6.61
CA GLU A 106 -14.97 18.82 5.67
C GLU A 106 -14.07 19.82 4.94
N LYS A 107 -13.17 20.51 5.68
CA LYS A 107 -12.19 21.41 5.08
C LYS A 107 -11.26 20.69 4.11
N HIS A 108 -10.81 19.49 4.47
CA HIS A 108 -9.97 18.65 3.61
C HIS A 108 -10.72 18.24 2.34
N ARG A 109 -11.98 17.81 2.47
CA ARG A 109 -12.84 17.44 1.34
C ARG A 109 -13.07 18.60 0.37
N LYS A 110 -13.28 19.81 0.89
CA LYS A 110 -13.42 21.03 0.08
C LYS A 110 -12.12 21.41 -0.63
N HIS A 111 -10.97 21.20 0.01
CA HIS A 111 -9.67 21.56 -0.56
C HIS A 111 -9.18 20.56 -1.61
N TYR A 112 -9.51 19.27 -1.47
CA TYR A 112 -9.06 18.19 -2.35
C TYR A 112 -10.22 17.42 -3.01
N PRO A 113 -11.10 18.09 -3.78
CA PRO A 113 -12.32 17.48 -4.30
C PRO A 113 -12.05 16.34 -5.28
N VAL A 114 -10.99 16.40 -6.07
CA VAL A 114 -10.63 15.32 -7.02
C VAL A 114 -9.86 14.20 -6.33
N LEU A 115 -8.80 14.54 -5.59
CA LEU A 115 -7.91 13.58 -4.94
C LEU A 115 -8.63 12.69 -3.92
N MET A 116 -9.67 13.20 -3.26
CA MET A 116 -10.50 12.40 -2.34
C MET A 116 -11.21 11.21 -3.01
N HIS A 117 -11.44 11.26 -4.33
CA HIS A 117 -12.03 10.14 -5.07
C HIS A 117 -10.99 9.06 -5.40
N ILE A 118 -9.69 9.39 -5.37
CA ILE A 118 -8.61 8.45 -5.64
C ILE A 118 -8.22 7.78 -4.33
N ARG A 119 -8.61 6.51 -4.19
CA ARG A 119 -8.17 5.72 -3.03
C ARG A 119 -6.67 5.49 -3.12
N LEU A 120 -5.95 5.88 -2.06
CA LEU A 120 -4.51 5.69 -1.95
C LEU A 120 -4.09 4.22 -2.22
N ASN A 121 -4.90 3.25 -1.77
CA ASN A 121 -4.69 1.85 -2.05
C ASN A 121 -4.58 1.55 -3.56
N ASN A 122 -5.37 2.19 -4.41
CA ASN A 122 -5.34 1.97 -5.85
C ASN A 122 -4.01 2.44 -6.46
N ILE A 123 -3.40 3.50 -5.93
CA ILE A 123 -2.09 3.99 -6.38
C ILE A 123 -1.03 2.94 -6.09
N TRP A 124 -1.00 2.39 -4.87
CA TRP A 124 -0.05 1.35 -4.48
C TRP A 124 -0.23 0.06 -5.30
N LEU A 125 -1.48 -0.37 -5.51
CA LEU A 125 -1.75 -1.55 -6.34
C LEU A 125 -1.37 -1.31 -7.81
N GLY A 126 -1.67 -0.14 -8.35
CA GLY A 126 -1.30 0.24 -9.72
C GLY A 126 0.20 0.09 -9.98
N MET A 127 1.04 0.50 -9.03
CA MET A 127 2.49 0.33 -9.14
C MET A 127 2.91 -1.14 -9.30
N HIS A 128 2.32 -2.04 -8.49
CA HIS A 128 2.64 -3.48 -8.58
C HIS A 128 2.06 -4.13 -9.84
N VAL A 129 0.90 -3.67 -10.31
CA VAL A 129 0.31 -4.08 -11.60
C VAL A 129 1.25 -3.72 -12.74
N VAL A 130 1.82 -2.51 -12.74
CA VAL A 130 2.80 -2.11 -13.76
C VAL A 130 4.02 -3.05 -13.76
N VAL A 131 4.56 -3.40 -12.59
CA VAL A 131 5.69 -4.35 -12.50
C VAL A 131 5.33 -5.72 -13.10
N ALA A 132 4.14 -6.25 -12.78
CA ALA A 132 3.68 -7.52 -13.34
C ALA A 132 3.49 -7.45 -14.86
N LEU A 133 2.91 -6.36 -15.36
CA LEU A 133 2.72 -6.13 -16.80
C LEU A 133 4.05 -6.02 -17.55
N LEU A 134 5.06 -5.35 -16.98
CA LEU A 134 6.41 -5.32 -17.56
C LEU A 134 7.00 -6.72 -17.67
N GLY A 135 6.87 -7.56 -16.63
CA GLY A 135 7.29 -8.95 -16.68
C GLY A 135 6.60 -9.75 -17.80
N LEU A 136 5.29 -9.54 -18.00
CA LEU A 136 4.54 -10.15 -19.11
C LEU A 136 5.05 -9.69 -20.47
N ILE A 137 5.22 -8.37 -20.66
CA ILE A 137 5.75 -7.78 -21.90
C ILE A 137 7.14 -8.35 -22.22
N TYR A 138 8.04 -8.40 -21.24
CA TYR A 138 9.39 -8.91 -21.44
C TYR A 138 9.43 -10.39 -21.72
N THR A 139 8.53 -11.17 -21.11
CA THR A 139 8.38 -12.59 -21.44
C THR A 139 8.04 -12.77 -22.93
N VAL A 140 7.09 -11.98 -23.45
CA VAL A 140 6.73 -12.03 -24.88
C VAL A 140 7.90 -11.60 -25.77
N LEU A 141 8.64 -10.55 -25.41
CA LEU A 141 9.81 -10.10 -26.17
C LEU A 141 10.93 -11.14 -26.17
N CYS A 142 11.23 -11.78 -25.04
CA CYS A 142 12.19 -12.87 -24.94
C CYS A 142 11.80 -14.09 -25.78
N LEU A 143 10.51 -14.41 -25.90
CA LEU A 143 10.02 -15.49 -26.75
C LEU A 143 10.09 -15.16 -28.25
N ARG A 144 9.94 -13.88 -28.64
CA ARG A 144 10.02 -13.44 -30.04
C ARG A 144 11.46 -13.19 -30.53
N GLY A 145 12.38 -12.91 -29.61
CA GLY A 145 13.82 -12.79 -29.90
C GLY A 145 14.54 -14.14 -29.95
N ALA A 146 13.82 -15.25 -29.78
CA ALA A 146 14.27 -16.62 -30.01
C ALA A 146 14.26 -16.95 -31.50
#